data_AF-A0A957X420-F1
#
_entry.id   AF-A0A957X420-F1
#
_cell.length_a   1.000
_cell.length_b   1.000
_cell.length_c   1.000
_cell.angle_alpha   90.00
_cell.angle_beta   90.00
_cell.angle_gamma   90.00
#
_symmetry.space_group_name_H-M   'P 1'
#
loop_
_entity.id
_entity.type
_entity.pdbx_description
1 polymer ?
#
loop_
_entity_poly.entity_id
_entity_poly.type
_entity_poly.pdbx_seq_one_letter_code
_entity_poly.pdbx_strand_id
1 'polypeptide(L)'
;MPGYKYVEKDILGREMRTVGQVLEPVPGSNLILNIDRRLQATIRDTLQAQMDEAGSDWGVTIAMNPQTGAILGLVSLPIFDNNIFAERVDLDAYQQLVDDKRLPLINYAIGGLYPPGSTFKLVPALGALSEGVIDKNTRIIDTGPLLLPNQFFPDDLLQAQPFVSWNH
;
A
#
# COMPACT_ATOMS: atom_id res chain seq x y z
N MET A 1 11.26 28.99 -4.50
CA MET A 1 10.52 30.17 -5.02
C MET A 1 10.89 30.34 -6.48
N PRO A 2 9.93 30.47 -7.40
CA PRO A 2 10.23 30.67 -8.80
C PRO A 2 10.97 32.00 -8.99
N GLY A 3 12.05 31.96 -9.75
CA GLY A 3 12.78 33.15 -10.18
C GLY A 3 12.13 33.79 -11.40
N TYR A 4 12.52 35.01 -11.73
CA TYR A 4 12.14 35.65 -12.97
C TYR A 4 13.25 36.60 -13.46
N LYS A 5 13.32 36.77 -14.78
CA LYS A 5 14.14 37.80 -15.45
C LYS A 5 13.28 38.53 -16.48
N TYR A 6 13.42 39.85 -16.59
CA TYR A 6 12.86 40.55 -17.75
C TYR A 6 13.90 40.58 -18.86
N VAL A 7 13.48 40.30 -20.10
CA VAL A 7 14.39 40.25 -21.25
C VAL A 7 13.81 41.11 -22.36
N GLU A 8 14.62 42.03 -22.87
CA GLU A 8 14.32 42.82 -24.05
C GLU A 8 14.58 41.95 -25.29
N LYS A 9 13.62 41.89 -26.21
CA LYS A 9 13.70 41.10 -27.44
C LYS A 9 13.64 42.01 -28.67
N ASP A 10 14.36 41.66 -29.74
CA ASP A 10 14.25 42.34 -31.03
C ASP A 10 12.93 41.97 -31.76
N ILE A 11 12.64 42.63 -32.89
CA ILE A 11 11.48 42.33 -33.76
C ILE A 11 11.48 40.91 -34.34
N LEU A 12 12.60 40.18 -34.25
CA LEU A 12 12.76 38.78 -34.67
C LEU A 12 12.70 37.81 -33.47
N GLY A 13 12.42 38.30 -32.25
CA GLY A 13 12.26 37.51 -31.03
C GLY A 13 13.55 37.10 -30.33
N ARG A 14 14.72 37.60 -30.76
CA ARG A 14 16.02 37.28 -30.16
C ARG A 14 16.22 38.07 -28.87
N GLU A 15 16.67 37.39 -27.81
CA GLU A 15 17.00 38.04 -26.54
C GLU A 15 18.22 38.95 -26.72
N MET A 16 18.02 40.25 -26.51
CA MET A 16 19.05 41.29 -26.66
C MET A 16 19.78 41.53 -25.34
N ARG A 17 19.02 41.74 -24.26
CA ARG A 17 19.57 41.89 -22.90
C ARG A 17 18.52 41.63 -21.83
N THR A 18 19.00 41.24 -20.65
CA THR A 18 18.20 41.27 -19.43
C THR A 18 18.02 42.72 -18.97
N VAL A 19 16.80 43.09 -18.60
CA VAL A 19 16.42 44.41 -18.10
C VAL A 19 15.82 44.30 -16.70
N GLY A 20 15.97 45.33 -15.88
CA GLY A 20 15.41 45.35 -14.52
C GLY A 20 16.06 44.37 -13.55
N GLN A 21 15.36 44.08 -12.45
CA GLN A 21 15.84 43.20 -11.39
C GLN A 21 15.63 41.73 -11.77
N VAL A 22 16.69 40.93 -11.67
CA VAL A 22 16.63 39.47 -11.78
C VAL A 22 16.35 38.92 -10.38
N LEU A 23 15.32 38.10 -10.26
CA LEU A 23 15.11 37.28 -9.08
C LEU A 23 15.57 35.86 -9.41
N GLU A 24 16.69 35.45 -8.83
CA GLU A 24 17.18 34.08 -9.00
C GLU A 24 16.22 33.09 -8.33
N PRO A 25 15.94 31.93 -8.96
CA PRO A 25 15.12 30.90 -8.35
C PRO A 25 15.84 30.34 -7.13
N VAL A 26 15.08 30.12 -6.05
CA VAL A 26 15.58 29.37 -4.90
C VAL A 26 15.31 27.88 -5.15
N PRO A 27 16.35 27.04 -5.29
CA PRO A 27 16.19 25.60 -5.50
C PRO A 27 15.34 24.96 -4.41
N GLY A 28 14.58 23.92 -4.79
CA GLY A 28 13.85 23.10 -3.83
C GLY A 28 14.78 22.32 -2.90
N SER A 29 14.17 21.63 -1.93
CA SER A 29 14.91 20.72 -1.04
C SER A 29 15.01 19.31 -1.64
N ASN A 30 16.07 18.59 -1.27
CA ASN A 30 16.21 17.17 -1.59
C ASN A 30 15.50 16.32 -0.54
N LEU A 31 14.76 15.29 -0.98
CA LEU A 31 14.15 14.29 -0.12
C LEU A 31 14.99 13.01 -0.16
N ILE A 32 15.37 12.50 1.02
CA ILE A 32 16.04 11.20 1.17
C ILE A 32 15.03 10.21 1.72
N LEU A 33 14.89 9.07 1.03
CA LEU A 33 13.97 8.00 1.43
C LEU A 33 14.73 6.90 2.19
N ASN A 34 13.99 6.15 3.02
CA ASN A 34 14.50 4.94 3.69
C ASN A 34 14.50 3.70 2.77
N ILE A 35 13.94 3.82 1.56
CA ILE A 35 13.80 2.72 0.61
C ILE A 35 15.17 2.23 0.15
N ASP A 36 15.44 0.95 0.35
CA ASP A 36 16.57 0.27 -0.27
C ASP A 36 16.19 -0.19 -1.68
N ARG A 37 16.87 0.35 -2.69
CA ARG A 37 16.57 0.07 -4.09
C ARG A 37 16.74 -1.41 -4.46
N ARG A 38 17.72 -2.11 -3.87
CA ARG A 38 17.96 -3.53 -4.16
C ARG A 38 16.85 -4.37 -3.54
N LEU A 39 16.50 -4.08 -2.28
CA LEU A 39 15.39 -4.75 -1.60
C LEU A 39 14.06 -4.53 -2.34
N GLN A 40 13.77 -3.29 -2.75
CA GLN A 40 12.58 -2.94 -3.52
C GLN A 40 12.47 -3.78 -4.80
N ALA A 41 13.57 -3.93 -5.55
CA ALA A 41 13.61 -4.74 -6.76
C ALA A 41 13.40 -6.24 -6.47
N THR A 42 14.07 -6.78 -5.45
CA THR A 42 13.90 -8.18 -5.04
C THR A 42 12.46 -8.48 -4.62
N ILE A 43 11.86 -7.59 -3.81
CA ILE A 43 10.45 -7.72 -3.40
C ILE A 43 9.54 -7.74 -4.62
N ARG A 44 9.72 -6.80 -5.56
CA ARG A 44 8.91 -6.74 -6.79
C ARG A 44 8.99 -8.04 -7.58
N ASP A 45 10.19 -8.52 -7.84
CA ASP A 45 10.38 -9.70 -8.70
C ASP A 45 9.83 -10.97 -8.04
N THR A 46 10.01 -11.09 -6.72
CA THR A 46 9.51 -12.23 -5.95
C THR A 46 7.98 -12.19 -5.83
N LEU A 47 7.42 -11.02 -5.55
CA LEU A 47 5.96 -10.85 -5.45
C LEU A 47 5.28 -11.13 -6.79
N GLN A 48 5.83 -10.64 -7.90
CA GLN A 48 5.29 -10.93 -9.23
C GLN A 48 5.28 -12.44 -9.51
N ALA A 49 6.40 -13.13 -9.25
CA ALA A 49 6.48 -14.57 -9.47
C ALA A 49 5.46 -15.35 -8.63
N GLN A 50 5.25 -14.97 -7.36
CA GLN A 50 4.25 -15.59 -6.49
C GLN A 50 2.82 -15.28 -6.94
N MET A 51 2.55 -14.07 -7.42
CA MET A 51 1.25 -13.70 -7.97
C MET A 51 0.94 -14.50 -9.24
N ASP A 52 1.93 -14.68 -10.12
CA ASP A 52 1.79 -15.47 -11.34
C ASP A 52 1.47 -16.94 -11.04
N GLU A 53 2.16 -17.53 -10.04
CA GLU A 53 1.89 -18.89 -9.57
C GLU A 53 0.50 -19.03 -8.92
N ALA A 54 0.11 -18.05 -8.10
CA ALA A 54 -1.17 -18.06 -7.39
C ALA A 54 -2.37 -17.63 -8.26
N GLY A 55 -2.12 -17.08 -9.46
CA GLY A 55 -3.15 -16.47 -10.30
C GLY A 55 -3.79 -15.23 -9.67
N SER A 56 -3.00 -14.43 -8.95
CA SER A 56 -3.48 -13.22 -8.27
C SER A 56 -3.38 -11.99 -9.16
N ASP A 57 -4.45 -11.20 -9.25
CA ASP A 57 -4.49 -9.96 -10.05
C ASP A 57 -3.67 -8.82 -9.44
N TRP A 58 -3.52 -8.82 -8.11
CA TRP A 58 -2.83 -7.78 -7.35
C TRP A 58 -2.12 -8.39 -6.14
N GLY A 59 -1.19 -7.63 -5.56
CA GLY A 59 -0.43 -8.07 -4.41
C GLY A 59 0.39 -6.94 -3.80
N VAL A 60 0.69 -7.07 -2.51
CA VAL A 60 1.45 -6.06 -1.76
C VAL A 60 2.47 -6.75 -0.86
N THR A 61 3.67 -6.16 -0.82
CA THR A 61 4.68 -6.50 0.17
C THR A 61 5.27 -5.23 0.76
N ILE A 62 5.35 -5.18 2.10
CA ILE A 62 5.96 -4.08 2.85
C ILE A 62 7.06 -4.66 3.73
N ALA A 63 8.26 -4.09 3.64
CA ALA A 63 9.38 -4.38 4.53
C ALA A 63 9.66 -3.16 5.40
N MET A 64 9.57 -3.32 6.72
CA MET A 64 9.82 -2.25 7.69
C MET A 64 10.88 -2.66 8.72
N ASN A 65 11.65 -1.68 9.18
CA ASN A 65 12.42 -1.83 10.41
C ASN A 65 11.47 -1.64 11.62
N PRO A 66 11.23 -2.67 12.46
CA PRO A 66 10.29 -2.58 13.57
C PRO A 66 10.78 -1.70 14.72
N GLN A 67 12.08 -1.43 14.81
CA GLN A 67 12.65 -0.59 15.87
C GLN A 67 12.50 0.91 15.57
N THR A 68 12.49 1.30 14.29
CA THR A 68 12.45 2.70 13.86
C THR A 68 11.20 3.09 13.10
N GLY A 69 10.43 2.11 12.62
CA GLY A 69 9.30 2.33 11.71
C GLY A 69 9.71 2.64 10.27
N ALA A 70 11.02 2.65 9.95
CA ALA A 70 11.50 2.96 8.61
C ALA A 70 11.02 1.91 7.59
N ILE A 71 10.34 2.35 6.54
CA ILE A 71 9.96 1.50 5.41
C ILE A 71 11.17 1.35 4.49
N LEU A 72 11.65 0.12 4.37
CA LEU A 72 12.81 -0.26 3.54
C LEU A 72 12.40 -0.70 2.14
N GLY A 73 11.15 -1.16 1.99
CA GLY A 73 10.56 -1.49 0.70
C GLY A 73 9.03 -1.50 0.79
N LEU A 74 8.37 -1.01 -0.25
CA LEU A 74 6.92 -1.01 -0.38
C LEU A 74 6.58 -1.23 -1.85
N VAL A 75 6.12 -2.43 -2.17
CA VAL A 75 5.72 -2.79 -3.53
C VAL A 75 4.23 -3.10 -3.52
N SER A 76 3.49 -2.48 -4.43
CA SER A 76 2.09 -2.74 -4.73
C SER A 76 2.00 -3.05 -6.21
N LEU A 77 1.52 -4.23 -6.57
CA LEU A 77 1.37 -4.68 -7.96
C LEU A 77 -0.11 -4.78 -8.34
N PRO A 78 -0.44 -4.52 -9.63
CA PRO A 78 0.46 -4.10 -10.71
C PRO A 78 0.96 -2.64 -10.58
N ILE A 79 2.13 -2.35 -11.19
CA ILE A 79 2.72 -1.00 -11.28
C ILE A 79 2.65 -0.45 -12.71
N PHE A 80 2.90 0.85 -12.85
CA PHE A 80 3.09 1.55 -14.13
C PHE A 80 4.44 2.28 -14.17
N ASP A 81 4.88 2.69 -15.37
CA ASP A 81 6.06 3.55 -15.51
C ASP A 81 5.70 5.01 -15.20
N ASN A 82 6.33 5.58 -14.17
CA ASN A 82 6.13 6.97 -13.77
C ASN A 82 6.52 7.98 -14.87
N ASN A 83 7.37 7.59 -15.82
CA ASN A 83 7.84 8.49 -16.88
C ASN A 83 6.70 8.97 -17.80
N ILE A 84 5.57 8.24 -17.86
CA ILE A 84 4.40 8.66 -18.64
C ILE A 84 3.78 9.98 -18.14
N PHE A 85 4.11 10.41 -16.91
CA PHE A 85 3.61 11.64 -16.29
C PHE A 85 4.66 12.76 -16.18
N ALA A 86 5.92 12.51 -16.56
CA ALA A 86 7.04 13.38 -16.18
C ALA A 86 7.14 14.71 -16.95
N GLU A 87 6.78 14.73 -18.24
CA GLU A 87 6.88 15.94 -19.07
C GLU A 87 5.52 16.30 -19.68
N ARG A 88 5.07 15.46 -20.62
CA ARG A 88 3.78 15.57 -21.29
C ARG A 88 3.09 14.25 -21.13
N VAL A 89 1.89 14.28 -20.57
CA VAL A 89 1.12 13.05 -20.34
C VAL A 89 0.85 12.38 -21.67
N ASP A 90 1.33 11.16 -21.82
CA ASP A 90 0.91 10.28 -22.91
C ASP A 90 -0.53 9.86 -22.61
N LEU A 91 -1.48 10.48 -23.31
CA LEU A 91 -2.91 10.27 -23.08
C LEU A 91 -3.36 8.84 -23.43
N ASP A 92 -2.73 8.21 -24.42
CA ASP A 92 -3.07 6.85 -24.82
C ASP A 92 -2.58 5.85 -23.76
N ALA A 93 -1.34 6.02 -23.28
CA ALA A 93 -0.81 5.21 -22.18
C ALA A 93 -1.60 5.43 -20.88
N TYR A 94 -1.97 6.67 -20.57
CA TYR A 94 -2.81 6.98 -19.41
C TYR A 94 -4.18 6.31 -19.50
N GLN A 95 -4.83 6.38 -20.67
CA GLN A 95 -6.15 5.75 -20.87
C GLN A 95 -6.07 4.24 -20.67
N GLN A 96 -5.00 3.58 -21.11
CA GLN A 96 -4.76 2.16 -20.86
C GLN A 96 -4.68 1.83 -19.36
N LEU A 97 -4.07 2.69 -18.54
CA LEU A 97 -3.98 2.49 -17.09
C LEU A 97 -5.33 2.68 -16.39
N VAL A 98 -6.15 3.61 -16.88
CA VAL A 98 -7.51 3.86 -16.36
C VAL A 98 -8.44 2.70 -16.71
N ASP A 99 -8.31 2.14 -17.91
CA ASP A 99 -9.16 1.05 -18.38
C ASP A 99 -8.67 -0.35 -17.92
N ASP A 100 -7.49 -0.46 -17.30
CA ASP A 100 -6.98 -1.71 -16.75
C ASP A 100 -7.83 -2.13 -15.52
N LYS A 101 -8.45 -3.30 -15.64
CA LYS A 101 -9.29 -3.91 -14.58
C LYS A 101 -8.53 -4.20 -13.29
N ARG A 102 -7.20 -4.31 -13.36
CA ARG A 102 -6.31 -4.52 -12.20
C ARG A 102 -5.88 -3.20 -11.53
N LEU A 103 -6.47 -2.06 -11.94
CA LEU A 103 -6.37 -0.75 -11.29
C LEU A 103 -4.93 -0.36 -10.87
N PRO A 104 -3.95 -0.35 -11.78
CA PRO A 104 -2.53 -0.11 -11.47
C PRO A 104 -2.23 1.28 -10.87
N LEU A 105 -3.16 2.22 -11.00
CA LEU A 105 -3.06 3.56 -10.38
C LEU A 105 -3.33 3.55 -8.87
N ILE A 106 -3.88 2.46 -8.33
CA ILE A 106 -4.15 2.31 -6.89
C ILE A 106 -2.92 1.74 -6.19
N ASN A 107 -2.50 2.40 -5.11
CA ASN A 107 -1.58 1.80 -4.17
C ASN A 107 -2.37 0.91 -3.19
N TYR A 108 -2.37 -0.40 -3.43
CA TYR A 108 -3.09 -1.38 -2.63
C TYR A 108 -2.57 -1.51 -1.20
N ALA A 109 -1.35 -1.04 -0.91
CA ALA A 109 -0.80 -1.07 0.45
C ALA A 109 -1.54 -0.14 1.42
N ILE A 110 -2.13 0.94 0.91
CA ILE A 110 -2.75 2.00 1.72
C ILE A 110 -4.17 2.38 1.27
N GLY A 111 -4.51 2.12 0.01
CA GLY A 111 -5.81 2.45 -0.58
C GLY A 111 -6.80 1.30 -0.58
N GLY A 112 -6.36 0.08 -0.26
CA GLY A 112 -7.21 -1.11 -0.22
C GLY A 112 -7.73 -1.42 1.18
N LEU A 113 -8.99 -1.88 1.27
CA LEU A 113 -9.55 -2.49 2.46
C LEU A 113 -9.71 -3.98 2.23
N TYR A 114 -8.95 -4.77 2.96
CA TYR A 114 -8.96 -6.23 2.84
C TYR A 114 -9.20 -6.86 4.21
N PRO A 115 -9.95 -7.96 4.29
CA PRO A 115 -10.09 -8.70 5.52
C PRO A 115 -8.70 -9.23 5.94
N PRO A 116 -8.20 -8.92 7.14
CA PRO A 116 -6.87 -9.34 7.58
C PRO A 116 -6.74 -10.85 7.81
N GLY A 117 -7.87 -11.57 7.86
CA GLY A 117 -7.91 -13.00 8.10
C GLY A 117 -7.25 -13.39 9.42
N SER A 118 -6.58 -14.54 9.44
CA SER A 118 -5.93 -15.06 10.66
C SER A 118 -4.82 -14.16 11.22
N THR A 119 -4.25 -13.24 10.44
CA THR A 119 -3.23 -12.30 10.96
C THR A 119 -3.78 -11.38 12.05
N PHE A 120 -5.10 -11.09 12.03
CA PHE A 120 -5.74 -10.28 13.05
C PHE A 120 -5.87 -10.98 14.40
N LYS A 121 -5.77 -12.31 14.47
CA LYS A 121 -5.95 -13.09 15.73
C LYS A 121 -4.99 -12.66 16.83
N LEU A 122 -3.84 -12.07 16.49
CA LEU A 122 -2.91 -11.49 17.46
C LEU A 122 -3.56 -10.39 18.31
N VAL A 123 -4.44 -9.58 17.73
CA VAL A 123 -5.10 -8.45 18.40
C VAL A 123 -6.05 -8.92 19.52
N PRO A 124 -7.08 -9.74 19.27
CA PRO A 124 -7.95 -10.23 20.34
C PRO A 124 -7.21 -11.17 21.31
N ALA A 125 -6.20 -11.93 20.85
CA ALA A 125 -5.40 -12.76 21.76
C ALA A 125 -4.62 -11.91 22.77
N LEU A 126 -3.99 -10.82 22.30
CA LEU A 126 -3.31 -9.88 23.19
C LEU A 126 -4.30 -9.16 24.12
N GLY A 127 -5.48 -8.81 23.62
CA GLY A 127 -6.56 -8.24 24.44
C GLY A 127 -6.97 -9.19 25.56
N ALA A 128 -7.28 -10.44 25.24
CA ALA A 128 -7.66 -11.46 26.22
C ALA A 128 -6.57 -11.70 27.27
N LEU A 129 -5.30 -11.71 26.85
CA LEU A 129 -4.16 -11.84 27.77
C LEU A 129 -4.00 -10.60 28.67
N SER A 130 -4.17 -9.40 28.12
CA SER A 130 -4.00 -8.14 28.85
C SER A 130 -5.13 -7.91 29.87
N GLU A 131 -6.34 -8.34 29.55
CA GLU A 131 -7.52 -8.30 30.43
C GLU A 131 -7.54 -9.46 31.44
N GLY A 132 -6.56 -10.39 31.38
CA GLY A 132 -6.49 -11.55 32.26
C GLY A 132 -7.61 -12.59 32.05
N VAL A 133 -8.33 -12.52 30.93
CA VAL A 133 -9.32 -13.54 30.51
C VAL A 133 -8.62 -14.88 30.28
N ILE A 134 -7.40 -14.82 29.76
CA ILE A 134 -6.50 -15.96 29.62
C ILE A 134 -5.11 -15.59 30.17
N ASP A 135 -4.32 -16.61 30.48
CA ASP A 135 -2.91 -16.49 30.81
C ASP A 135 -2.04 -17.42 29.94
N LYS A 136 -0.71 -17.34 30.11
CA LYS A 136 0.25 -18.18 29.37
C LYS A 136 0.11 -19.69 29.60
N ASN A 137 -0.62 -20.10 30.64
CA ASN A 137 -0.82 -21.49 31.03
C ASN A 137 -2.23 -21.99 30.67
N THR A 138 -3.09 -21.10 30.18
CA THR A 138 -4.48 -21.40 29.87
C THR A 138 -4.54 -22.40 28.74
N ARG A 139 -5.25 -23.51 28.98
CA ARG A 139 -5.46 -24.57 28.00
C ARG A 139 -6.92 -24.58 27.60
N ILE A 140 -7.15 -24.47 26.30
CA ILE A 140 -8.48 -24.58 25.70
C ILE A 140 -8.50 -25.89 24.92
N ILE A 141 -9.49 -26.73 25.18
CA ILE A 141 -9.70 -27.96 24.42
C ILE A 141 -10.48 -27.58 23.17
N ASP A 142 -9.87 -27.75 22.00
CA ASP A 142 -10.55 -27.61 20.70
C ASP A 142 -11.20 -28.96 20.35
N THR A 143 -12.49 -29.08 20.62
CA THR A 143 -13.28 -30.31 20.35
C THR A 143 -13.98 -30.27 18.98
N GLY A 144 -13.67 -29.31 18.11
CA GLY A 144 -14.33 -29.12 16.82
C GLY A 144 -15.29 -27.93 16.82
N PRO A 145 -16.41 -27.97 16.07
CA PRO A 145 -17.27 -26.79 15.89
C PRO A 145 -17.80 -26.25 17.21
N LEU A 146 -17.53 -24.98 17.47
CA LEU A 146 -18.17 -24.22 18.52
C LEU A 146 -19.52 -23.72 18.00
N LEU A 147 -20.63 -24.17 18.59
CA LEU A 147 -21.95 -23.66 18.26
C LEU A 147 -22.19 -22.35 18.99
N LEU A 148 -22.31 -21.26 18.23
CA LEU A 148 -22.71 -19.95 18.75
C LEU A 148 -24.24 -19.85 18.71
N PRO A 149 -24.93 -19.72 19.85
CA PRO A 149 -26.38 -19.56 19.88
C PRO A 149 -26.81 -18.34 19.07
N ASN A 150 -27.95 -18.46 18.39
CA ASN A 150 -28.53 -17.32 17.70
C ASN A 150 -28.96 -16.25 18.71
N GLN A 151 -28.60 -14.99 18.51
CA GLN A 151 -28.96 -13.90 19.43
C GLN A 151 -30.48 -13.75 19.62
N PHE A 152 -31.27 -13.99 18.58
CA PHE A 152 -32.73 -13.85 18.60
C PHE A 152 -33.45 -15.16 18.96
N PHE A 153 -32.79 -16.30 18.78
CA PHE A 153 -33.32 -17.64 19.07
C PHE A 153 -32.28 -18.48 19.86
N PRO A 154 -31.95 -18.08 21.11
CA PRO A 154 -30.83 -18.69 21.84
C PRO A 154 -31.06 -20.15 22.20
N ASP A 155 -32.32 -20.58 22.31
CA ASP A 155 -32.70 -21.96 22.67
C ASP A 155 -32.88 -22.88 21.44
N ASP A 156 -32.82 -22.33 20.22
CA ASP A 156 -32.98 -23.11 18.99
C ASP A 156 -31.61 -23.47 18.38
N LEU A 157 -31.13 -24.67 18.70
CA LEU A 157 -29.86 -25.20 18.20
C LEU A 157 -29.84 -25.38 16.66
N LEU A 158 -30.99 -25.43 16.00
CA LEU A 158 -31.05 -25.47 14.52
C LEU A 158 -30.70 -24.13 13.89
N GLN A 159 -30.78 -23.05 14.65
CA GLN A 159 -30.41 -21.69 14.23
C GLN A 159 -29.05 -21.24 14.77
N ALA A 160 -28.38 -22.10 15.54
CA ALA A 160 -27.03 -21.83 16.02
C ALA A 160 -26.03 -21.81 14.86
N GLN A 161 -25.08 -20.88 14.91
CA GLN A 161 -24.04 -20.76 13.90
C GLN A 161 -22.85 -21.64 14.30
N PRO A 162 -22.47 -22.65 13.49
CA PRO A 162 -21.25 -23.40 13.73
C PRO A 162 -20.03 -22.54 13.41
N PHE A 163 -19.11 -22.46 14.36
CA PHE A 163 -17.80 -21.83 14.20
C PHE A 163 -16.74 -22.93 14.25
N VAL A 164 -16.14 -23.24 13.10
CA VAL A 164 -15.15 -24.30 12.96
C VAL A 164 -13.73 -23.75 13.10
N SER A 165 -12.84 -24.55 13.69
CA SER A 165 -11.40 -24.31 13.57
C SER A 165 -10.92 -24.74 12.17
N TRP A 166 -9.74 -24.27 11.75
CA TRP A 166 -9.21 -24.49 10.41
C TRP A 166 -9.04 -25.97 10.01
N ASN A 167 -9.06 -26.89 10.99
CA ASN A 167 -8.85 -28.32 10.77
C ASN A 167 -10.14 -29.12 10.48
N HIS A 168 -11.29 -28.46 10.28
CA HIS A 168 -12.59 -29.10 10.08
C HIS A 168 -13.37 -28.53 8.88
#